data_AF-A0A524HKN8-F1
#
_entry.id   AF-A0A524HKN8-F1
#
_cell.length_a   1.000
_cell.length_b   1.000
_cell.length_c   1.000
_cell.angle_alpha   90.00
_cell.angle_beta   90.00
_cell.angle_gamma   90.00
#
_symmetry.space_group_name_H-M   'P 1'
#
loop_
_entity.id
_entity.type
_entity.pdbx_description
1 polymer ?
#
loop_
_entity_poly.entity_id
_entity_poly.type
_entity_poly.pdbx_seq_one_letter_code
_entity_poly.pdbx_strand_id
1 'polypeptide(L)'
;MCDTLIAAPEVTKDKIGLFAKNSDRPPNEAQVLNWIPARTHPAGGKVQCTYIEIPQVNQTHAVLLSRPFWMWGAEMGINQHGLVIGNEAVFSKVPANKEPALLGMDLLRLGLERAATAAEAVDVIVELLEEYGQGGNCVQEGH
;
A
#
# COMPACT_ATOMS: atom_id res chain seq x y z
N MET A 1 -15.98 6.65 -5.37
CA MET A 1 -15.33 6.10 -6.56
C MET A 1 -13.88 6.55 -6.49
N CYS A 2 -12.96 5.60 -6.47
CA CYS A 2 -11.55 5.89 -6.58
C CYS A 2 -11.23 6.10 -8.08
N ASP A 3 -10.27 6.99 -8.35
CA ASP A 3 -9.78 7.24 -9.70
C ASP A 3 -8.26 7.30 -9.65
N THR A 4 -7.60 6.70 -10.64
CA THR A 4 -6.14 6.72 -10.78
C THR A 4 -5.77 7.28 -12.15
N LEU A 5 -4.79 8.18 -12.17
CA LEU A 5 -4.23 8.77 -13.39
C LEU A 5 -2.71 8.68 -13.37
N ILE A 6 -2.15 8.26 -14.51
CA ILE A 6 -0.71 8.18 -14.73
C ILE A 6 -0.39 8.95 -16.01
N ALA A 7 0.59 9.85 -15.93
CA ALA A 7 1.20 10.47 -17.10
C ALA A 7 2.68 10.10 -17.13
N ALA A 8 3.07 9.33 -18.14
CA ALA A 8 4.44 8.91 -18.32
C ALA A 8 5.34 10.10 -18.72
N PRO A 9 6.66 10.06 -18.42
CA PRO A 9 7.58 11.16 -18.75
C PRO A 9 7.52 11.62 -20.21
N GLU A 10 7.21 10.71 -21.15
CA GLU A 10 7.15 10.99 -22.57
C GLU A 10 6.03 11.99 -22.91
N VAL A 11 4.94 11.96 -22.16
CA VAL A 11 3.73 12.76 -22.39
C VAL A 11 3.60 13.99 -21.49
N THR A 12 4.52 14.19 -20.54
CA THR A 12 4.53 15.39 -19.69
C THR A 12 5.47 16.47 -20.24
N LYS A 13 5.13 17.73 -19.96
CA LYS A 13 5.92 18.90 -20.40
C LYS A 13 7.35 18.86 -19.84
N ASP A 14 7.48 18.51 -18.56
CA ASP A 14 8.75 18.57 -17.82
C ASP A 14 9.52 17.24 -17.81
N LYS A 15 9.06 16.24 -18.57
CA LYS A 15 9.69 14.90 -18.66
C LYS A 15 9.82 14.18 -17.32
N ILE A 16 8.80 14.34 -16.47
CA ILE A 16 8.65 13.64 -15.20
C ILE A 16 7.43 12.74 -15.22
N GLY A 17 7.45 11.64 -14.46
CA GLY A 17 6.27 10.82 -14.24
C GLY A 17 5.32 11.51 -13.27
N LEU A 18 4.03 11.52 -13.59
CA LEU A 18 2.99 11.99 -12.68
C LEU A 18 2.09 10.82 -12.31
N PHE A 19 1.83 10.68 -11.01
CA PHE A 19 0.85 9.77 -10.46
C PHE A 19 -0.15 10.57 -9.66
N ALA A 20 -1.44 10.36 -9.92
CA ALA A 20 -2.52 10.95 -9.16
C ALA A 20 -3.54 9.87 -8.79
N LYS A 21 -4.03 9.95 -7.56
CA LYS A 21 -5.09 9.08 -7.05
C LYS A 21 -6.08 9.92 -6.26
N ASN A 22 -7.36 9.77 -6.60
CA ASN A 22 -8.47 10.19 -5.75
C ASN A 22 -8.90 9.00 -4.90
N SER A 23 -9.03 9.23 -3.60
CA SER A 23 -9.40 8.23 -2.63
C SER A 23 -10.91 8.32 -2.35
N ASP A 24 -11.61 7.19 -2.35
CA ASP A 24 -13.06 7.11 -2.08
C ASP A 24 -13.39 6.85 -0.61
N ARG A 25 -12.40 7.07 0.25
CA ARG A 25 -12.52 6.91 1.68
C ARG A 25 -13.56 7.87 2.25
N PRO A 26 -14.21 7.52 3.38
CA PRO A 26 -15.22 8.38 3.99
C PRO A 26 -14.70 9.80 4.25
N PRO A 27 -15.52 10.86 4.08
CA PRO A 27 -15.08 12.24 4.27
C PRO A 27 -14.48 12.54 5.66
N ASN A 28 -14.94 11.82 6.70
CA ASN A 28 -14.46 11.97 8.07
C ASN A 28 -13.26 11.08 8.38
N GLU A 29 -12.71 10.37 7.39
CA GLU A 29 -11.53 9.55 7.55
C GLU A 29 -10.28 10.33 7.13
N ALA A 30 -9.56 10.86 8.13
CA ALA A 30 -8.34 11.62 7.88
C ALA A 30 -7.28 10.79 7.14
N GLN A 31 -6.74 11.37 6.07
CA GLN A 31 -5.56 10.89 5.35
C GLN A 31 -4.31 11.58 5.89
N VAL A 32 -3.49 10.85 6.62
CA VAL A 32 -2.28 11.37 7.26
C VAL A 32 -1.07 11.13 6.36
N LEU A 33 -0.28 12.18 6.14
CA LEU A 33 1.05 12.04 5.57
C LEU A 33 2.01 11.45 6.61
N ASN A 34 2.62 10.32 6.28
CA ASN A 34 3.48 9.59 7.20
C ASN A 34 4.82 9.26 6.55
N TRP A 35 5.90 9.85 7.06
CA TRP A 35 7.27 9.54 6.66
C TRP A 35 7.84 8.44 7.55
N ILE A 36 8.33 7.37 6.94
CA ILE A 36 8.98 6.26 7.65
C ILE A 36 10.38 6.08 7.05
N PRO A 37 11.45 6.22 7.86
CA PRO A 37 12.81 6.03 7.37
C PRO A 37 13.09 4.54 7.08
N ALA A 38 14.07 4.28 6.20
CA ALA A 38 14.59 2.95 5.96
C ALA A 38 15.13 2.32 7.26
N ARG A 39 14.94 1.02 7.43
CA ARG A 39 15.36 0.31 8.65
C ARG A 39 15.95 -1.05 8.33
N THR A 40 16.85 -1.47 9.21
CA THR A 40 17.29 -2.86 9.32
C THR A 40 16.59 -3.51 10.50
N HIS A 41 16.08 -4.72 10.31
CA HIS A 41 15.35 -5.49 11.29
C HIS A 41 16.13 -6.75 11.70
N PRO A 42 15.99 -7.20 12.97
CA PRO A 42 16.61 -8.45 13.41
C PRO A 42 16.04 -9.66 12.66
N ALA A 43 16.86 -10.69 12.48
CA ALA A 43 16.44 -11.94 11.87
C ALA A 43 15.30 -12.59 12.67
N GLY A 44 14.31 -13.17 11.96
CA GLY A 44 13.12 -13.76 12.58
C GLY A 44 12.14 -12.75 13.17
N GLY A 45 12.35 -11.44 12.93
CA GLY A 45 11.40 -10.41 13.30
C GLY A 45 10.07 -10.55 12.59
N LYS A 46 9.06 -9.85 13.12
CA LYS A 46 7.71 -9.81 12.55
C LYS A 46 7.20 -8.38 12.46
N VAL A 47 6.18 -8.19 11.64
CA VAL A 47 5.49 -6.90 11.47
C VAL A 47 3.99 -7.09 11.62
N GLN A 48 3.40 -6.35 12.57
CA GLN A 48 1.96 -6.23 12.70
C GLN A 48 1.43 -5.33 11.59
N CYS A 49 0.65 -5.92 10.68
CA CYS A 49 -0.12 -5.20 9.65
C CYS A 49 -1.48 -4.78 10.24
N THR A 50 -2.46 -4.41 9.40
CA THR A 50 -3.75 -3.95 9.91
C THR A 50 -4.48 -5.02 10.72
N TYR A 51 -4.50 -6.26 10.23
CA TYR A 51 -5.21 -7.36 10.90
C TYR A 51 -4.34 -8.54 11.33
N ILE A 52 -3.27 -8.82 10.60
CA ILE A 52 -2.42 -9.99 10.84
C ILE A 52 -0.95 -9.60 11.02
N GLU A 53 -0.20 -10.50 11.64
CA GLU A 53 1.25 -10.39 11.81
C GLU A 53 1.96 -11.32 10.81
N ILE A 54 2.93 -10.80 10.07
CA ILE A 54 3.72 -11.57 9.09
C ILE A 54 5.22 -11.47 9.39
N PRO A 55 6.07 -12.39 8.87
CA PRO A 55 7.52 -12.27 8.95
C PRO A 55 8.01 -10.93 8.36
N GLN A 56 8.96 -10.30 9.06
CA GLN A 56 9.59 -9.07 8.63
C GLN A 56 10.86 -9.37 7.82
N VAL A 57 11.09 -8.57 6.78
CA VAL A 57 12.31 -8.62 5.97
C VAL A 57 13.47 -7.94 6.69
N ASN A 58 14.71 -8.30 6.33
CA ASN A 58 15.88 -7.72 6.97
C ASN A 58 16.02 -6.21 6.74
N GLN A 59 15.62 -5.70 5.56
CA GLN A 59 15.72 -4.28 5.23
C GLN A 59 14.41 -3.77 4.64
N THR A 60 14.01 -2.57 5.06
CA THR A 60 12.90 -1.83 4.48
C THR A 60 13.39 -0.50 3.90
N HIS A 61 12.82 -0.10 2.76
CA HIS A 61 13.08 1.20 2.14
C HIS A 61 12.37 2.33 2.89
N ALA A 62 12.91 3.55 2.84
CA ALA A 62 12.18 4.70 3.35
C ALA A 62 10.97 4.99 2.46
N VAL A 63 9.84 5.36 3.09
CA VAL A 63 8.57 5.61 2.41
C VAL A 63 7.90 6.89 2.93
N LEU A 64 7.25 7.61 2.01
CA LEU A 64 6.26 8.63 2.32
C LEU A 64 4.88 8.11 1.93
N LEU A 65 3.96 8.05 2.89
CA LEU A 65 2.63 7.46 2.71
C LEU A 65 1.53 8.51 2.90
N SER A 66 0.43 8.38 2.16
CA SER A 66 -0.88 8.91 2.52
C SER A 66 -1.72 7.75 3.04
N ARG A 67 -2.07 7.76 4.33
CA ARG A 67 -2.80 6.65 4.96
C ARG A 67 -4.04 7.10 5.74
N PRO A 68 -5.12 6.29 5.77
CA PRO A 68 -6.17 6.43 6.76
C PRO A 68 -5.61 6.37 8.18
N PHE A 69 -6.11 7.21 9.08
CA PHE A 69 -5.54 7.37 10.43
C PHE A 69 -5.50 6.08 11.25
N TRP A 70 -6.46 5.17 11.06
CA TRP A 70 -6.66 3.97 11.89
C TRP A 70 -5.90 2.73 11.42
N MET A 71 -5.54 2.64 10.14
CA MET A 71 -4.93 1.43 9.57
C MET A 71 -3.42 1.51 9.47
N TRP A 72 -2.76 0.36 9.42
CA TRP A 72 -1.31 0.27 9.27
C TRP A 72 -0.86 0.52 7.83
N GLY A 73 -1.64 0.02 6.86
CA GLY A 73 -1.42 0.22 5.43
C GLY A 73 -1.58 1.67 4.97
N ALA A 74 -1.55 1.89 3.65
CA ALA A 74 -1.71 3.20 3.04
C ALA A 74 -2.57 3.16 1.77
N GLU A 75 -3.19 4.30 1.44
CA GLU A 75 -3.94 4.50 0.20
C GLU A 75 -3.00 4.74 -0.99
N MET A 76 -1.88 5.42 -0.75
CA MET A 76 -0.82 5.62 -1.73
C MET A 76 0.49 5.98 -1.04
N GLY A 77 1.59 5.85 -1.76
CA GLY A 77 2.88 6.33 -1.29
C GLY A 77 3.97 6.25 -2.34
N ILE A 78 5.13 6.78 -1.96
CA ILE A 78 6.36 6.74 -2.74
C ILE A 78 7.52 6.31 -1.85
N ASN A 79 8.44 5.51 -2.37
CA ASN A 79 9.65 5.13 -1.64
C ASN A 79 10.90 5.90 -2.11
N GLN A 80 12.01 5.70 -1.41
CA GLN A 80 13.31 6.35 -1.70
C GLN A 80 13.87 6.08 -3.11
N HIS A 81 13.37 5.07 -3.81
CA HIS A 81 13.79 4.72 -5.17
C HIS A 81 12.90 5.34 -6.25
N GLY A 82 11.88 6.10 -5.85
CA GLY A 82 10.91 6.70 -6.78
C GLY A 82 9.80 5.76 -7.20
N LEU A 83 9.69 4.56 -6.61
CA LEU A 83 8.55 3.67 -6.81
C LEU A 83 7.31 4.27 -6.15
N VAL A 84 6.23 4.41 -6.94
CA VAL A 84 4.92 4.89 -6.48
C VAL A 84 3.91 3.76 -6.61
N ILE A 85 3.09 3.57 -5.58
CA ILE A 85 1.98 2.63 -5.60
C ILE A 85 0.75 3.35 -5.03
N GLY A 86 -0.42 3.15 -5.64
CA GLY A 86 -1.72 3.58 -5.14
C GLY A 86 -2.72 2.41 -5.15
N ASN A 87 -3.52 2.32 -4.10
CA ASN A 87 -4.55 1.30 -3.93
C ASN A 87 -5.84 1.72 -4.65
N GLU A 88 -6.54 0.76 -5.25
CA GLU A 88 -7.78 0.99 -5.99
C GLU A 88 -8.84 -0.03 -5.54
N ALA A 89 -10.03 0.47 -5.20
CA ALA A 89 -11.13 -0.39 -4.76
C ALA A 89 -11.80 -1.05 -5.97
N VAL A 90 -11.71 -2.37 -6.07
CA VAL A 90 -12.36 -3.14 -7.14
C VAL A 90 -13.67 -3.74 -6.63
N PHE A 91 -14.79 -3.31 -7.20
CA PHE A 91 -16.11 -3.90 -6.93
C PHE A 91 -16.35 -5.08 -7.89
N SER A 92 -16.17 -6.28 -7.37
CA SER A 92 -16.22 -7.53 -8.13
C SER A 92 -17.54 -8.29 -7.91
N LYS A 93 -17.91 -9.17 -8.85
CA LYS A 93 -19.02 -10.13 -8.69
C LYS A 93 -18.66 -11.31 -7.77
N VAL A 94 -17.37 -11.57 -7.58
CA VAL A 94 -16.86 -12.56 -6.64
C VAL A 94 -16.91 -11.95 -5.23
N PRO A 95 -17.55 -12.63 -4.26
CA PRO A 95 -17.58 -12.16 -2.88
C PRO A 95 -16.17 -11.97 -2.31
N ALA A 96 -15.93 -10.84 -1.65
CA ALA A 96 -14.68 -10.60 -0.94
C ALA A 96 -14.52 -11.54 0.26
N ASN A 97 -13.29 -11.93 0.56
CA ASN A 97 -12.95 -12.62 1.80
C ASN A 97 -13.13 -11.66 2.99
N LYS A 98 -13.97 -12.06 3.95
CA LYS A 98 -14.26 -11.25 5.15
C LYS A 98 -13.37 -11.61 6.34
N GLU A 99 -12.67 -12.74 6.27
CA GLU A 99 -11.77 -13.16 7.34
C GLU A 99 -10.52 -12.28 7.39
N PRO A 100 -9.94 -12.05 8.58
CA PRO A 100 -8.70 -11.30 8.75
C PRO A 100 -7.57 -11.83 7.84
N ALA A 101 -7.06 -10.97 6.96
CA ALA A 101 -5.91 -11.22 6.10
C ALA A 101 -5.17 -9.89 5.84
N LEU A 102 -4.23 -9.86 4.89
CA LEU A 102 -3.69 -8.57 4.43
C LEU A 102 -4.78 -7.77 3.73
N LEU A 103 -4.81 -6.46 3.96
CA LEU A 103 -5.61 -5.57 3.13
C LEU A 103 -4.84 -5.09 1.89
N GLY A 104 -5.56 -4.59 0.88
CA GLY A 104 -4.93 -3.93 -0.28
C GLY A 104 -3.97 -2.80 0.12
N MET A 105 -4.36 -2.02 1.14
CA MET A 105 -3.54 -0.95 1.70
C MET A 105 -2.30 -1.46 2.44
N ASP A 106 -2.36 -2.67 3.03
CA ASP A 106 -1.20 -3.31 3.66
C ASP A 106 -0.22 -3.80 2.58
N LEU A 107 -0.74 -4.48 1.54
CA LEU A 107 0.03 -4.98 0.40
C LEU A 107 0.79 -3.85 -0.30
N LEU A 108 0.12 -2.72 -0.53
CA LEU A 108 0.74 -1.52 -1.10
C LEU A 108 1.94 -1.05 -0.28
N ARG A 109 1.78 -0.93 1.03
CA ARG A 109 2.85 -0.46 1.92
C ARG A 109 3.99 -1.46 1.96
N LEU A 110 3.68 -2.75 2.06
CA LEU A 110 4.68 -3.81 2.03
C LEU A 110 5.46 -3.82 0.71
N GLY A 111 4.78 -3.61 -0.43
CA GLY A 111 5.44 -3.43 -1.74
C GLY A 111 6.41 -2.26 -1.75
N LEU A 112 5.97 -1.08 -1.27
CA LEU A 112 6.83 0.10 -1.17
C LEU A 112 8.05 -0.10 -0.26
N GLU A 113 7.88 -0.78 0.87
CA GLU A 113 8.95 -1.04 1.84
C GLU A 113 9.93 -2.12 1.35
N ARG A 114 9.53 -3.03 0.44
CA ARG A 114 10.30 -4.23 0.07
C ARG A 114 10.81 -4.27 -1.37
N ALA A 115 10.41 -3.34 -2.24
CA ALA A 115 10.79 -3.31 -3.65
C ALA A 115 11.41 -1.96 -4.06
N ALA A 116 12.39 -1.98 -4.96
CA ALA A 116 12.96 -0.78 -5.57
C ALA A 116 12.29 -0.43 -6.90
N THR A 117 11.68 -1.40 -7.59
CA THR A 117 11.05 -1.22 -8.90
C THR A 117 9.59 -1.67 -8.93
N ALA A 118 8.85 -1.24 -9.95
CA ALA A 118 7.46 -1.66 -10.14
C ALA A 118 7.33 -3.18 -10.39
N ALA A 119 8.29 -3.78 -11.10
CA ALA A 119 8.31 -5.23 -11.34
C ALA A 119 8.52 -6.00 -10.04
N GLU A 120 9.54 -5.62 -9.26
CA GLU A 120 9.78 -6.21 -7.93
C GLU A 120 8.58 -6.03 -6.99
N ALA A 121 7.90 -4.89 -7.06
CA ALA A 121 6.71 -4.65 -6.24
C ALA A 121 5.55 -5.59 -6.60
N VAL A 122 5.37 -5.88 -7.90
CA VAL A 122 4.39 -6.88 -8.35
C VAL A 122 4.75 -8.25 -7.79
N ASP A 123 6.01 -8.67 -7.89
CA ASP A 123 6.46 -9.97 -7.38
C ASP A 123 6.22 -10.08 -5.86
N VAL A 124 6.62 -9.06 -5.08
CA VAL A 124 6.38 -8.99 -3.64
C VAL A 124 4.89 -9.09 -3.30
N ILE A 125 4.04 -8.34 -4.00
CA ILE A 125 2.60 -8.32 -3.73
C ILE A 125 1.98 -9.68 -4.07
N VAL A 126 2.40 -10.32 -5.17
CA VAL A 126 1.94 -11.66 -5.55
C VAL A 126 2.33 -12.69 -4.50
N GLU A 127 3.60 -12.73 -4.07
CA GLU A 127 4.06 -13.66 -3.03
C GLU A 127 3.27 -13.49 -1.71
N LEU A 128 3.01 -12.24 -1.31
CA LEU A 128 2.23 -11.94 -0.12
C LEU A 128 0.76 -12.35 -0.25
N LEU A 129 0.17 -12.19 -1.43
CA LEU A 129 -1.19 -12.61 -1.72
C LEU A 129 -1.31 -14.14 -1.72
N GLU A 130 -0.35 -14.85 -2.29
CA GLU A 130 -0.34 -16.31 -2.33
C GLU A 130 -0.21 -16.91 -0.91
N GLU A 131 0.66 -16.35 -0.08
CA GLU A 131 0.93 -16.86 1.26
C GLU A 131 -0.11 -16.42 2.31
N TYR A 132 -0.53 -15.15 2.29
CA TYR A 132 -1.36 -14.56 3.36
C TYR A 132 -2.77 -14.17 2.91
N GLY A 133 -3.07 -14.20 1.62
CA GLY A 133 -4.35 -13.80 1.06
C GLY A 133 -4.67 -12.32 1.22
N GLN A 134 -5.86 -11.94 0.74
CA GLN A 134 -6.44 -10.61 0.92
C GLN A 134 -7.81 -10.72 1.57
N GLY A 135 -8.07 -9.94 2.63
CA GLY A 135 -9.33 -10.03 3.36
C GLY A 135 -9.42 -9.17 4.61
N GLY A 136 -10.64 -9.04 5.13
CA GLY A 136 -10.96 -8.23 6.30
C GLY A 136 -11.73 -6.95 5.95
N ASN A 137 -12.21 -6.24 6.97
CA ASN A 137 -12.97 -5.03 6.76
C ASN A 137 -12.04 -3.87 6.37
N CYS A 138 -12.20 -3.31 5.18
CA CYS A 138 -11.39 -2.16 4.78
C CYS A 138 -12.01 -0.82 5.15
N VAL A 139 -13.19 -0.75 5.77
CA VAL A 139 -13.89 0.49 6.13
C VAL A 139 -14.16 0.52 7.64
N GLN A 140 -13.79 1.63 8.29
CA GLN A 140 -14.20 1.87 9.67
C GLN A 140 -15.59 2.51 9.66
N GLU A 141 -16.59 1.78 10.17
CA GLU A 141 -17.92 2.36 10.41
C GLU A 141 -17.91 3.15 11.72
N GLY A 142 -18.25 4.44 11.64
CA GLY A 142 -18.57 5.29 12.78
C GLY A 142 -17.62 6.46 13.03
N HIS A 143 -18.10 7.66 12.72
CA HIS A 143 -18.03 8.86 13.58
C HIS A 143 -19.28 9.71 13.33
#